data_AF-A0A7T9I0Q4-F1
#
_entry.id   AF-A0A7T9I0Q4-F1
#
_cell.length_a   1.000
_cell.length_b   1.000
_cell.length_c   1.000
_cell.angle_alpha   90.00
_cell.angle_beta   90.00
_cell.angle_gamma   90.00
#
_symmetry.space_group_name_H-M   'P 1'
#
loop_
_entity.id
_entity.type
_entity.pdbx_description
1 polymer ?
#
loop_
_entity_poly.entity_id
_entity_poly.type
_entity_poly.pdbx_seq_one_letter_code
_entity_poly.pdbx_strand_id
1 'polypeptide(L)'
;MKIEIARAAGFCFGVKRSVKLSHETLDKGSAYLYGMPVHNQRVVEKIIEHGGKLVEDNPYAASKISKFTHLNSMEEIPEGSTVLMRAHGVTVQAMQKAKEKNFKIVDTTCPFVTMVHKQAKQLFDERYQVVIIGEHGHPEVEGIKSYAPNAIVVETLDEAKGLFQKKTQYYTNDELMKEKTDEGVVEKLHYPTVPKLGVVSQTTQSNDHVQAIVDALMGKAREVRVFNTICNAMHEMQPGAVGLAMQVDTMIVIGGKNSGNTKRQAELCAKYTTTHWVESQAELKPEWFANSKYVGIGAGASTPDEDIEDVVQWIARYDRDHNKAESEIVRPAYVVH
;
A
#
# COMPACT_ATOMS: atom_id res chain seq x y z
N MET A 1 -29.77 17.31 -2.17
CA MET A 1 -28.52 17.10 -1.41
C MET A 1 -27.34 17.72 -2.14
N LYS A 2 -26.36 18.24 -1.41
CA LYS A 2 -25.04 18.52 -1.95
C LYS A 2 -24.17 17.26 -1.79
N ILE A 3 -23.52 16.83 -2.87
CA ILE A 3 -22.61 15.69 -2.90
C ILE A 3 -21.24 16.23 -3.31
N GLU A 4 -20.24 16.11 -2.44
CA GLU A 4 -18.88 16.61 -2.74
C GLU A 4 -17.86 15.48 -2.70
N ILE A 5 -17.02 15.42 -3.72
CA ILE A 5 -15.93 14.46 -3.80
C ILE A 5 -14.66 15.10 -3.21
N ALA A 6 -14.03 14.39 -2.28
CA ALA A 6 -12.79 14.83 -1.65
C ALA A 6 -11.68 15.01 -2.70
N ARG A 7 -10.82 16.01 -2.47
CA ARG A 7 -9.63 16.22 -3.30
C ARG A 7 -8.74 14.97 -3.27
N ALA A 8 -8.18 14.63 -4.44
CA ALA A 8 -7.31 13.47 -4.65
C ALA A 8 -7.96 12.11 -4.31
N ALA A 9 -9.29 12.00 -4.36
CA ALA A 9 -9.98 10.72 -4.24
C ALA A 9 -9.71 9.81 -5.45
N GLY A 10 -9.57 8.51 -5.20
CA GLY A 10 -9.43 7.49 -6.24
C GLY A 10 -7.99 7.17 -6.61
N PHE A 11 -7.77 6.68 -7.82
CA PHE A 11 -6.46 6.16 -8.24
C PHE A 11 -5.31 7.17 -8.08
N CYS A 12 -4.27 6.77 -7.34
CA CYS A 12 -3.02 7.52 -7.31
C CYS A 12 -2.18 7.27 -8.58
N PHE A 13 -1.15 8.09 -8.80
CA PHE A 13 -0.23 7.93 -9.94
C PHE A 13 0.34 6.51 -10.08
N GLY A 14 0.80 5.90 -8.98
CA GLY A 14 1.37 4.55 -9.00
C GLY A 14 0.38 3.49 -9.47
N VAL A 15 -0.87 3.58 -9.01
CA VAL A 15 -1.96 2.69 -9.42
C VAL A 15 -2.34 2.93 -10.88
N LYS A 16 -2.53 4.19 -11.30
CA LYS A 16 -2.83 4.54 -12.71
C LYS A 16 -1.76 3.96 -13.64
N ARG A 17 -0.48 4.13 -13.29
CA ARG A 17 0.64 3.56 -14.05
C ARG A 17 0.56 2.03 -14.11
N SER A 18 0.34 1.37 -12.97
CA SER A 18 0.33 -0.10 -12.92
C SER A 18 -0.82 -0.68 -13.75
N VAL A 19 -2.04 -0.17 -13.57
CA VAL A 19 -3.23 -0.59 -14.33
C VAL A 19 -3.03 -0.33 -15.82
N LYS A 20 -2.55 0.87 -16.20
CA LYS A 20 -2.27 1.20 -17.60
C LYS A 20 -1.28 0.22 -18.24
N LEU A 21 -0.15 -0.03 -17.59
CA LEU A 21 0.87 -0.96 -18.11
C LEU A 21 0.35 -2.39 -18.20
N SER A 22 -0.52 -2.81 -17.26
CA SER A 22 -1.19 -4.11 -17.34
C SER A 22 -2.06 -4.21 -18.60
N HIS A 23 -2.94 -3.23 -18.86
CA HIS A 23 -3.77 -3.25 -20.07
C HIS A 23 -2.94 -3.17 -21.35
N GLU A 24 -1.97 -2.25 -21.46
CA GLU A 24 -1.11 -2.13 -22.65
C GLU A 24 -0.28 -3.40 -22.92
N THR A 25 0.05 -4.17 -21.88
CA THR A 25 0.71 -5.47 -22.02
C THR A 25 -0.26 -6.52 -22.51
N LEU A 26 -1.47 -6.54 -21.95
CA LEU A 26 -2.47 -7.54 -22.28
C LEU A 26 -3.12 -7.34 -23.66
N ASP A 27 -3.15 -6.10 -24.16
CA ASP A 27 -3.50 -5.78 -25.55
C ASP A 27 -2.59 -6.46 -26.58
N LYS A 28 -1.38 -6.87 -26.16
CA LYS A 28 -0.39 -7.57 -26.99
C LYS A 28 -0.43 -9.09 -26.81
N GLY A 29 -1.26 -9.61 -25.90
CA GLY A 29 -1.40 -11.03 -25.58
C GLY A 29 -1.43 -11.32 -24.08
N SER A 30 -1.58 -12.58 -23.68
CA SER A 30 -1.68 -12.94 -22.27
C SER A 30 -0.38 -12.68 -21.48
N ALA A 31 -0.52 -12.35 -20.19
CA ALA A 31 0.59 -12.16 -19.27
C ALA A 31 0.27 -12.74 -17.88
N TYR A 32 1.31 -13.11 -17.14
CA TYR A 32 1.20 -13.55 -15.75
C TYR A 32 1.38 -12.37 -14.81
N LEU A 33 0.48 -12.21 -13.83
CA LEU A 33 0.52 -11.18 -12.82
C LEU A 33 1.18 -11.76 -11.57
N TYR A 34 2.39 -11.31 -11.22
CA TYR A 34 3.09 -11.82 -10.03
C TYR A 34 2.60 -11.08 -8.77
N GLY A 35 1.61 -11.69 -8.12
CA GLY A 35 0.80 -11.07 -7.08
C GLY A 35 -0.25 -10.10 -7.64
N MET A 36 -1.09 -9.54 -6.76
CA MET A 36 -2.05 -8.52 -7.17
C MET A 36 -1.30 -7.29 -7.72
N PRO A 37 -1.63 -6.81 -8.93
CA PRO A 37 -1.11 -5.53 -9.43
C PRO A 37 -1.34 -4.40 -8.42
N VAL A 38 -2.54 -4.34 -7.84
CA VAL A 38 -2.97 -3.39 -6.79
C VAL A 38 -3.92 -4.06 -5.80
N HIS A 39 -4.04 -3.54 -4.57
CA HIS A 39 -5.00 -4.04 -3.57
C HIS A 39 -6.44 -3.57 -3.84
N ASN A 40 -7.03 -4.03 -4.94
CA ASN A 40 -8.45 -3.88 -5.28
C ASN A 40 -8.93 -5.09 -6.09
N GLN A 41 -9.89 -5.84 -5.58
CA GLN A 41 -10.36 -7.08 -6.22
C GLN A 41 -11.02 -6.83 -7.58
N ARG A 42 -11.82 -5.77 -7.74
CA ARG A 42 -12.50 -5.44 -9.00
C ARG A 42 -11.51 -5.05 -10.09
N VAL A 43 -10.43 -4.35 -9.72
CA VAL A 43 -9.34 -4.06 -10.66
C VAL A 43 -8.64 -5.34 -11.10
N VAL A 44 -8.39 -6.26 -10.16
CA VAL A 44 -7.79 -7.57 -10.50
C VAL A 44 -8.71 -8.40 -11.39
N GLU A 45 -10.01 -8.45 -11.09
CA GLU A 45 -11.04 -9.10 -11.92
C GLU A 45 -10.98 -8.60 -13.36
N LYS A 46 -11.03 -7.27 -13.57
CA LYS A 46 -10.95 -6.66 -14.90
C LYS A 46 -9.65 -7.02 -15.65
N ILE A 47 -8.51 -7.05 -14.96
CA ILE A 47 -7.22 -7.42 -15.58
C ILE A 47 -7.22 -8.91 -15.97
N ILE A 48 -7.83 -9.78 -15.17
CA ILE A 48 -7.96 -11.21 -15.47
C ILE A 48 -8.90 -11.44 -16.66
N GLU A 49 -10.04 -10.74 -16.70
CA GLU A 49 -10.98 -10.78 -17.83
C GLU A 49 -10.31 -10.31 -19.13
N HIS A 50 -9.34 -9.39 -19.05
CA HIS A 50 -8.51 -8.94 -20.19
C HIS A 50 -7.39 -9.93 -20.57
N GLY A 51 -7.30 -11.09 -19.93
CA GLY A 51 -6.35 -12.16 -20.26
C GLY A 51 -5.15 -12.29 -19.30
N GLY A 52 -5.18 -11.61 -18.16
CA GLY A 52 -4.18 -11.77 -17.10
C GLY A 52 -4.35 -13.08 -16.33
N LYS A 53 -3.23 -13.72 -15.97
CA LYS A 53 -3.22 -14.94 -15.13
C LYS A 53 -2.53 -14.64 -13.80
N LEU A 54 -3.27 -14.65 -12.71
CA LEU A 54 -2.73 -14.31 -11.40
C LEU A 54 -1.86 -15.44 -10.84
N VAL A 55 -0.67 -15.08 -10.37
CA VAL A 55 0.28 -15.98 -9.74
C VAL A 55 0.45 -15.55 -8.30
N GLU A 56 0.28 -16.47 -7.36
CA GLU A 56 0.53 -16.22 -5.95
C GLU A 56 2.02 -15.91 -5.71
N ASP A 57 2.27 -14.92 -4.87
CA ASP A 57 3.61 -14.40 -4.63
C ASP A 57 3.97 -14.32 -3.14
N ASN A 58 2.97 -14.22 -2.27
CA ASN A 58 3.15 -14.11 -0.84
C ASN A 58 1.93 -14.64 -0.05
N PRO A 59 2.15 -15.18 1.17
CA PRO A 59 1.06 -15.69 2.02
C PRO A 59 0.07 -14.63 2.51
N TYR A 60 0.52 -13.39 2.69
CA TYR A 60 -0.32 -12.29 3.19
C TYR A 60 -1.48 -11.96 2.22
N ALA A 61 -1.22 -12.07 0.92
CA ALA A 61 -2.17 -11.84 -0.15
C ALA A 61 -2.93 -13.11 -0.55
N ALA A 62 -2.37 -14.31 -0.31
CA ALA A 62 -2.92 -15.61 -0.69
C ALA A 62 -4.43 -15.76 -0.39
N SER A 63 -4.81 -15.52 0.86
CA SER A 63 -6.22 -15.61 1.29
C SER A 63 -7.12 -14.58 0.61
N LYS A 64 -6.57 -13.41 0.26
CA LYS A 64 -7.29 -12.28 -0.35
C LYS A 64 -7.51 -12.47 -1.86
N ILE A 65 -6.75 -13.37 -2.49
CA ILE A 65 -6.76 -13.61 -3.93
C ILE A 65 -7.11 -15.02 -4.36
N SER A 66 -7.33 -15.94 -3.42
CA SER A 66 -7.55 -17.37 -3.71
C SER A 66 -8.60 -17.63 -4.80
N LYS A 67 -9.68 -16.81 -4.85
CA LYS A 67 -10.72 -16.89 -5.90
C LYS A 67 -10.22 -16.58 -7.33
N PHE A 68 -9.06 -15.94 -7.46
CA PHE A 68 -8.47 -15.48 -8.71
C PHE A 68 -7.15 -16.15 -9.05
N THR A 69 -6.57 -16.93 -8.13
CA THR A 69 -5.26 -17.54 -8.32
C THR A 69 -5.31 -18.56 -9.45
N HIS A 70 -4.47 -18.37 -10.46
CA HIS A 70 -4.31 -19.31 -11.56
C HIS A 70 -3.14 -20.27 -11.31
N LEU A 71 -2.06 -19.77 -10.70
CA LEU A 71 -0.86 -20.53 -10.34
C LEU A 71 -0.44 -20.20 -8.91
N ASN A 72 0.07 -21.19 -8.17
CA ASN A 72 0.43 -21.01 -6.76
C ASN A 72 1.87 -20.50 -6.58
N SER A 73 2.64 -20.45 -7.66
CA SER A 73 4.05 -20.08 -7.58
C SER A 73 4.62 -19.61 -8.92
N MET A 74 5.70 -18.84 -8.87
CA MET A 74 6.44 -18.40 -10.06
C MET A 74 7.10 -19.59 -10.80
N GLU A 75 7.33 -20.70 -10.11
CA GLU A 75 7.89 -21.96 -10.63
C GLU A 75 6.98 -22.58 -11.69
N GLU A 76 5.67 -22.39 -11.58
CA GLU A 76 4.68 -22.94 -12.53
C GLU A 76 4.57 -22.11 -13.82
N ILE A 77 5.10 -20.88 -13.84
CA ILE A 77 5.08 -20.03 -15.04
C ILE A 77 6.04 -20.61 -16.10
N PRO A 78 5.57 -20.84 -17.35
CA PRO A 78 6.42 -21.31 -18.45
C PRO A 78 7.56 -20.33 -18.75
N GLU A 79 8.76 -20.85 -19.01
CA GLU A 79 9.94 -20.06 -19.37
C GLU A 79 9.67 -19.12 -20.57
N GLY A 80 10.28 -17.93 -20.59
CA GLY A 80 10.08 -16.97 -21.68
C GLY A 80 8.74 -16.22 -21.67
N SER A 81 7.83 -16.54 -20.73
CA SER A 81 6.54 -15.86 -20.58
C SER A 81 6.68 -14.38 -20.20
N THR A 82 5.66 -13.59 -20.53
CA THR A 82 5.53 -12.21 -20.05
C THR A 82 5.02 -12.20 -18.62
N VAL A 83 5.74 -11.51 -17.73
CA VAL A 83 5.40 -11.40 -16.31
C VAL A 83 5.33 -9.94 -15.89
N LEU A 84 4.17 -9.54 -15.38
CA LEU A 84 3.89 -8.23 -14.81
C LEU A 84 4.23 -8.25 -13.31
N MET A 85 5.16 -7.40 -12.90
CA MET A 85 5.46 -7.18 -11.48
C MET A 85 4.58 -6.07 -10.95
N ARG A 86 3.66 -6.38 -10.02
CA ARG A 86 3.61 -5.67 -8.74
C ARG A 86 3.76 -4.15 -8.61
N ALA A 87 2.72 -3.33 -8.43
CA ALA A 87 2.92 -1.92 -8.04
C ALA A 87 3.64 -1.75 -6.69
N HIS A 88 3.41 -2.68 -5.76
CA HIS A 88 4.02 -2.73 -4.42
C HIS A 88 5.50 -3.13 -4.42
N GLY A 89 6.09 -3.35 -5.60
CA GLY A 89 7.42 -3.93 -5.70
C GLY A 89 7.43 -5.44 -5.44
N VAL A 90 8.59 -6.03 -5.69
CA VAL A 90 8.87 -7.45 -5.50
C VAL A 90 10.25 -7.60 -4.83
N THR A 91 10.53 -8.78 -4.30
CA THR A 91 11.81 -9.06 -3.67
C THR A 91 12.95 -9.14 -4.68
N VAL A 92 14.18 -8.90 -4.23
CA VAL A 92 15.39 -9.10 -5.05
C VAL A 92 15.46 -10.54 -5.61
N GLN A 93 15.07 -11.54 -4.81
CA GLN A 93 15.04 -12.95 -5.19
C GLN A 93 14.00 -13.22 -6.28
N ALA A 94 12.80 -12.65 -6.17
CA ALA A 94 11.78 -12.78 -7.21
C ALA A 94 12.24 -12.20 -8.55
N MET A 95 12.92 -11.04 -8.53
CA MET A 95 13.51 -10.46 -9.75
C MET A 95 14.64 -11.29 -10.34
N GLN A 96 15.50 -11.87 -9.49
CA GLN A 96 16.59 -12.75 -9.94
C GLN A 96 16.03 -14.00 -10.63
N LYS A 97 15.10 -14.66 -9.97
CA LYS A 97 14.42 -15.85 -10.51
C LYS A 97 13.66 -15.57 -11.81
N ALA A 98 13.00 -14.41 -11.91
CA ALA A 98 12.35 -13.99 -13.15
C ALA A 98 13.34 -13.84 -14.31
N LYS A 99 14.56 -13.34 -14.04
CA LYS A 99 15.64 -13.26 -15.03
C LYS A 99 16.21 -14.64 -15.38
N GLU A 100 16.41 -15.51 -14.39
CA GLU A 100 16.87 -16.89 -14.59
C GLU A 100 15.93 -17.69 -15.48
N LYS A 101 14.61 -17.49 -15.33
CA LYS A 101 13.57 -18.06 -16.20
C LYS A 101 13.36 -17.30 -17.52
N ASN A 102 14.25 -16.38 -17.85
CA ASN A 102 14.21 -15.61 -19.11
C ASN A 102 12.85 -14.94 -19.39
N PHE A 103 12.14 -14.50 -18.34
CA PHE A 103 10.83 -13.87 -18.51
C PHE A 103 10.95 -12.50 -19.20
N LYS A 104 9.91 -12.15 -19.97
CA LYS A 104 9.71 -10.78 -20.45
C LYS A 104 9.09 -9.96 -19.32
N ILE A 105 9.93 -9.36 -18.50
CA ILE A 105 9.50 -8.64 -17.29
C ILE A 105 8.92 -7.27 -17.67
N VAL A 106 7.68 -7.02 -17.24
CA VAL A 106 7.05 -5.69 -17.25
C VAL A 106 6.96 -5.20 -15.80
N ASP A 107 7.84 -4.29 -15.42
CA ASP A 107 7.91 -3.78 -14.05
C ASP A 107 6.93 -2.62 -13.82
N THR A 108 5.82 -2.94 -13.14
CA THR A 108 4.79 -1.96 -12.80
C THR A 108 5.01 -1.31 -11.43
N THR A 109 6.12 -1.62 -10.74
CA THR A 109 6.48 -1.04 -9.44
C THR A 109 6.32 0.47 -9.45
N CYS A 110 5.67 1.00 -8.41
CA CYS A 110 5.52 2.43 -8.24
C CYS A 110 6.90 3.08 -8.06
N PRO A 111 7.24 4.17 -8.76
CA PRO A 111 8.54 4.84 -8.59
C PRO A 111 8.83 5.26 -7.13
N PHE A 112 7.79 5.58 -6.34
CA PHE A 112 7.95 5.86 -4.91
C PHE A 112 8.42 4.63 -4.12
N VAL A 113 7.87 3.44 -4.41
CA VAL A 113 8.34 2.17 -3.83
C VAL A 113 9.78 1.87 -4.24
N THR A 114 10.12 2.07 -5.52
CA THR A 114 11.51 1.92 -5.98
C THR A 114 12.48 2.85 -5.25
N MET A 115 12.05 4.07 -4.87
CA MET A 115 12.87 4.97 -4.04
C MET A 115 13.09 4.40 -2.64
N VAL A 116 12.06 3.82 -2.01
CA VAL A 116 12.19 3.19 -0.69
C VAL A 116 13.17 2.02 -0.74
N HIS A 117 13.12 1.18 -1.78
CA HIS A 117 14.09 0.10 -1.98
C HIS A 117 15.53 0.64 -2.05
N LYS A 118 15.75 1.74 -2.78
CA LYS A 118 17.06 2.39 -2.87
C LYS A 118 17.54 2.95 -1.54
N GLN A 119 16.66 3.60 -0.77
CA GLN A 119 16.99 4.17 0.53
C GLN A 119 17.27 3.10 1.58
N ALA A 120 16.49 2.02 1.60
CA ALA A 120 16.74 0.87 2.47
C ALA A 120 18.09 0.22 2.13
N LYS A 121 18.36 -0.01 0.84
CA LYS A 121 19.66 -0.51 0.37
C LYS A 121 20.81 0.41 0.77
N GLN A 122 20.64 1.73 0.61
CA GLN A 122 21.65 2.71 0.97
C GLN A 122 21.99 2.63 2.47
N LEU A 123 20.97 2.62 3.35
CA LEU A 123 21.18 2.48 4.79
C LEU A 123 21.91 1.17 5.13
N PHE A 124 21.53 0.07 4.47
CA PHE A 124 22.19 -1.22 4.64
C PHE A 124 23.66 -1.17 4.20
N ASP A 125 23.96 -0.65 3.01
CA ASP A 125 25.32 -0.51 2.49
C ASP A 125 26.19 0.38 3.40
N GLU A 126 25.60 1.43 3.98
CA GLU A 126 26.24 2.36 4.92
C GLU A 126 26.33 1.84 6.37
N ARG A 127 26.08 0.55 6.60
CA ARG A 127 26.25 -0.14 7.89
C ARG A 127 25.28 0.31 8.99
N TYR A 128 24.08 0.79 8.64
CA TYR A 128 23.00 1.02 9.60
C TYR A 128 22.27 -0.29 9.92
N GLN A 129 21.86 -0.47 11.18
CA GLN A 129 20.74 -1.35 11.50
C GLN A 129 19.48 -0.72 10.91
N VAL A 130 18.81 -1.39 9.98
CA VAL A 130 17.62 -0.83 9.33
C VAL A 130 16.36 -1.19 10.14
N VAL A 131 15.45 -0.23 10.26
CA VAL A 131 14.08 -0.42 10.73
C VAL A 131 13.14 -0.02 9.61
N ILE A 132 12.18 -0.90 9.30
CA ILE A 132 11.10 -0.63 8.35
C ILE A 132 9.82 -0.45 9.17
N ILE A 133 9.27 0.76 9.13
CA ILE A 133 7.96 1.04 9.74
C ILE A 133 6.88 0.61 8.76
N GLY A 134 6.16 -0.47 9.05
CA GLY A 134 5.19 -1.04 8.12
C GLY A 134 4.50 -2.29 8.65
N GLU A 135 3.46 -2.72 7.94
CA GLU A 135 2.68 -3.92 8.29
C GLU A 135 3.49 -5.20 8.08
N HIS A 136 3.48 -6.11 9.07
CA HIS A 136 4.17 -7.39 8.98
C HIS A 136 3.63 -8.24 7.83
N GLY A 137 4.54 -8.79 7.00
CA GLY A 137 4.20 -9.65 5.87
C GLY A 137 3.60 -8.94 4.66
N HIS A 138 3.38 -7.62 4.72
CA HIS A 138 2.84 -6.88 3.58
C HIS A 138 3.80 -6.93 2.37
N PRO A 139 3.32 -7.15 1.13
CA PRO A 139 4.17 -7.34 -0.04
C PRO A 139 5.21 -6.22 -0.27
N GLU A 140 4.85 -4.97 0.00
CA GLU A 140 5.78 -3.84 -0.08
C GLU A 140 6.90 -3.93 0.98
N VAL A 141 6.56 -4.31 2.22
CA VAL A 141 7.52 -4.45 3.31
C VAL A 141 8.49 -5.59 3.05
N GLU A 142 8.00 -6.73 2.55
CA GLU A 142 8.85 -7.85 2.12
C GLU A 142 9.76 -7.45 0.95
N GLY A 143 9.25 -6.65 0.01
CA GLY A 143 10.03 -6.00 -1.03
C GLY A 143 11.20 -5.20 -0.45
N ILE A 144 10.92 -4.22 0.42
CA ILE A 144 11.91 -3.35 1.07
C ILE A 144 12.95 -4.18 1.86
N LYS A 145 12.48 -5.13 2.67
CA LYS A 145 13.32 -6.00 3.51
C LYS A 145 14.33 -6.80 2.69
N SER A 146 13.97 -7.23 1.48
CA SER A 146 14.91 -7.94 0.60
C SER A 146 16.12 -7.10 0.15
N TYR A 147 16.01 -5.76 0.17
CA TYR A 147 17.12 -4.84 -0.14
C TYR A 147 17.97 -4.47 1.08
N ALA A 148 17.45 -4.71 2.29
CA ALA A 148 18.15 -4.51 3.56
C ALA A 148 17.96 -5.76 4.45
N PRO A 149 18.70 -6.85 4.24
CA PRO A 149 18.48 -8.12 4.93
C PRO A 149 18.58 -8.05 6.46
N ASN A 150 19.29 -7.04 6.99
CA ASN A 150 19.38 -6.81 8.44
C ASN A 150 18.13 -6.10 9.01
N ALA A 151 17.16 -5.72 8.18
CA ALA A 151 16.05 -4.87 8.61
C ALA A 151 15.11 -5.56 9.60
N ILE A 152 14.67 -4.79 10.59
CA ILE A 152 13.61 -5.17 11.54
C ILE A 152 12.34 -4.46 11.12
N VAL A 153 11.25 -5.21 10.97
CA VAL A 153 9.92 -4.63 10.71
C VAL A 153 9.29 -4.22 12.04
N VAL A 154 8.72 -3.02 12.07
CA VAL A 154 8.00 -2.46 13.23
C VAL A 154 6.66 -1.94 12.76
N GLU A 155 5.58 -2.55 13.25
CA GLU A 155 4.21 -2.16 12.93
C GLU A 155 3.59 -1.29 14.02
N THR A 156 4.03 -1.45 15.27
CA THR A 156 3.39 -0.79 16.42
C THR A 156 4.36 0.03 17.26
N LEU A 157 3.82 1.01 17.98
CA LEU A 157 4.59 1.80 18.95
C LEU A 157 5.20 0.92 20.05
N ASP A 158 4.50 -0.14 20.47
CA ASP A 158 4.98 -1.03 21.52
C ASP A 158 6.13 -1.92 21.03
N GLU A 159 6.09 -2.40 19.78
CA GLU A 159 7.24 -3.04 19.13
C GLU A 159 8.45 -2.09 19.11
N ALA A 160 8.25 -0.83 18.69
CA ALA A 160 9.31 0.17 18.66
C ALA A 160 9.93 0.39 20.04
N LYS A 161 9.10 0.51 21.09
CA LYS A 161 9.55 0.63 22.49
C LYS A 161 10.29 -0.62 22.97
N GLY A 162 9.91 -1.79 22.49
CA GLY A 162 10.54 -3.08 22.78
C GLY A 162 11.94 -3.27 22.17
N LEU A 163 12.28 -2.55 21.10
CA LEU A 163 13.58 -2.67 20.44
C LEU A 163 14.75 -2.15 21.30
N PHE A 164 15.93 -2.72 21.09
CA PHE A 164 17.22 -2.30 21.66
C PHE A 164 17.22 -2.20 23.19
N GLN A 165 16.44 -3.06 23.86
CA GLN A 165 16.52 -3.20 25.32
C GLN A 165 17.71 -4.12 25.68
N LYS A 166 18.10 -4.17 26.97
CA LYS A 166 19.30 -4.86 27.51
C LYS A 166 19.53 -6.34 27.09
N LYS A 167 18.64 -6.96 26.31
CA LYS A 167 18.70 -8.34 25.81
C LYS A 167 18.38 -8.50 24.31
N THR A 168 18.18 -7.43 23.55
CA THR A 168 17.75 -7.58 22.16
C THR A 168 18.92 -7.94 21.25
N GLN A 169 18.78 -9.07 20.53
CA GLN A 169 19.79 -9.66 19.64
C GLN A 169 19.79 -8.91 18.31
N TYR A 170 20.96 -8.46 17.84
CA TYR A 170 21.12 -7.89 16.50
C TYR A 170 22.40 -8.37 15.85
N TYR A 171 22.40 -8.35 14.52
CA TYR A 171 23.54 -8.70 13.69
C TYR A 171 24.28 -7.43 13.30
N THR A 172 25.59 -7.41 13.49
CA THR A 172 26.40 -6.40 12.81
C THR A 172 26.53 -6.77 11.33
N ASN A 173 26.62 -5.78 10.44
CA ASN A 173 26.82 -6.06 9.01
C ASN A 173 28.15 -6.78 8.73
N ASP A 174 29.12 -6.76 9.65
CA ASP A 174 30.35 -7.56 9.55
C ASP A 174 30.10 -9.06 9.81
N GLU A 175 29.05 -9.42 10.55
CA GLU A 175 28.65 -10.81 10.81
C GLU A 175 27.79 -11.38 9.68
N LEU A 176 26.85 -10.59 9.12
CA LEU A 176 26.07 -10.98 7.93
C LEU A 176 26.94 -11.09 6.66
N MET A 177 28.06 -10.35 6.60
CA MET A 177 29.00 -10.44 5.48
C MET A 177 30.00 -11.60 5.62
N LYS A 178 30.29 -12.06 6.85
CA LYS A 178 31.07 -13.29 7.11
C LYS A 178 30.33 -14.56 6.68
N GLU A 179 29.00 -14.51 6.63
CA GLU A 179 28.12 -15.60 6.19
C GLU A 179 28.37 -16.05 4.73
N LYS A 180 29.03 -15.21 3.90
CA LYS A 180 29.38 -15.57 2.51
C LYS A 180 30.69 -16.33 2.37
N THR A 181 31.43 -16.57 3.44
CA THR A 181 32.73 -17.24 3.43
C THR A 181 32.80 -18.27 4.56
N ASP A 182 32.32 -19.49 4.28
CA ASP A 182 32.52 -20.73 5.04
C ASP A 182 32.06 -20.82 6.52
N GLU A 183 31.58 -22.03 6.83
CA GLU A 183 31.17 -22.64 8.10
C GLU A 183 31.61 -21.92 9.40
N GLY A 184 30.66 -21.31 10.12
CA GLY A 184 30.90 -20.84 11.49
C GLY A 184 29.66 -20.27 12.18
N VAL A 185 29.30 -20.85 13.33
CA VAL A 185 28.24 -20.35 14.22
C VAL A 185 28.61 -18.94 14.71
N VAL A 186 27.79 -17.94 14.37
CA VAL A 186 28.00 -16.55 14.80
C VAL A 186 27.57 -16.37 16.26
N GLU A 187 28.47 -15.88 17.11
CA GLU A 187 28.15 -15.48 18.48
C GLU A 187 27.26 -14.24 18.51
N LYS A 188 26.13 -14.34 19.23
CA LYS A 188 25.15 -13.26 19.40
C LYS A 188 25.71 -12.16 20.31
N LEU A 189 26.02 -10.98 19.77
CA LEU A 189 26.42 -9.83 20.56
C LEU A 189 25.21 -9.14 21.23
N HIS A 190 25.37 -8.76 22.49
CA HIS A 190 24.37 -8.07 23.31
C HIS A 190 24.82 -6.62 23.57
N TYR A 191 24.24 -5.65 22.86
CA TYR A 191 24.47 -4.23 23.12
C TYR A 191 23.14 -3.51 23.41
N PRO A 192 23.06 -2.68 24.47
CA PRO A 192 21.84 -1.93 24.80
C PRO A 192 21.58 -0.74 23.85
N THR A 193 22.49 -0.45 22.92
CA THR A 193 22.37 0.64 21.93
C THR A 193 23.05 0.22 20.63
N VAL A 194 22.45 0.51 19.47
CA VAL A 194 23.12 0.31 18.18
C VAL A 194 23.94 1.54 17.78
N PRO A 195 25.11 1.40 17.14
CA PRO A 195 25.90 2.57 16.73
C PRO A 195 25.14 3.47 15.73
N LYS A 196 24.49 2.85 14.74
CA LYS A 196 23.80 3.53 13.64
C LYS A 196 22.45 2.88 13.38
N LEU A 197 21.37 3.66 13.42
CA LEU A 197 20.00 3.22 13.15
C LEU A 197 19.42 3.97 11.94
N GLY A 198 19.02 3.22 10.92
CA GLY A 198 18.41 3.74 9.71
C GLY A 198 16.93 3.41 9.69
N VAL A 199 16.07 4.38 9.37
CA VAL A 199 14.62 4.18 9.35
C VAL A 199 14.05 4.53 7.98
N VAL A 200 13.24 3.62 7.45
CA VAL A 200 12.35 3.84 6.29
C VAL A 200 10.93 3.45 6.69
N SER A 201 9.94 3.88 5.93
CA SER A 201 8.53 3.51 6.13
C SER A 201 7.89 2.95 4.86
N GLN A 202 6.92 2.06 5.03
CA GLN A 202 5.99 1.71 3.97
C GLN A 202 5.27 2.98 3.48
N THR A 203 5.07 3.10 2.17
CA THR A 203 4.61 4.31 1.49
C THR A 203 3.19 4.75 1.85
N THR A 204 2.38 3.82 2.38
CA THR A 204 0.98 4.02 2.80
C THR A 204 0.82 4.31 4.29
N GLN A 205 1.91 4.48 5.04
CA GLN A 205 1.85 4.83 6.46
C GLN A 205 1.36 6.28 6.68
N SER A 206 0.88 6.57 7.89
CA SER A 206 0.51 7.94 8.29
C SER A 206 1.65 8.65 9.00
N ASN A 207 1.75 9.98 8.82
CA ASN A 207 2.82 10.78 9.43
C ASN A 207 2.81 10.68 10.96
N ASP A 208 1.65 10.76 11.60
CA ASP A 208 1.54 10.64 13.07
C ASP A 208 2.08 9.31 13.59
N HIS A 209 1.78 8.23 12.88
CA HIS A 209 2.23 6.89 13.27
C HIS A 209 3.74 6.72 13.08
N VAL A 210 4.26 7.15 11.93
CA VAL A 210 5.72 7.14 11.66
C VAL A 210 6.44 8.01 12.68
N GLN A 211 5.95 9.20 12.96
CA GLN A 211 6.56 10.11 13.94
C GLN A 211 6.58 9.49 15.33
N ALA A 212 5.47 8.92 15.80
CA ALA A 212 5.41 8.29 17.12
C ALA A 212 6.42 7.12 17.26
N ILE A 213 6.60 6.32 16.20
CA ILE A 213 7.60 5.25 16.20
C ILE A 213 9.02 5.81 16.16
N VAL A 214 9.29 6.80 15.30
CA VAL A 214 10.60 7.45 15.23
C VAL A 214 10.98 8.04 16.59
N ASP A 215 10.06 8.73 17.27
CA ASP A 215 10.26 9.29 18.60
C ASP A 215 10.61 8.21 19.63
N ALA A 216 9.98 7.04 19.56
CA ALA A 216 10.30 5.90 20.43
C ALA A 216 11.66 5.24 20.11
N LEU A 217 12.20 5.45 18.91
CA LEU A 217 13.52 4.99 18.50
C LEU A 217 14.63 6.00 18.84
N MET A 218 14.27 7.26 19.08
CA MET A 218 15.22 8.28 19.51
C MET A 218 15.89 7.87 20.83
N GLY A 219 17.21 8.07 20.91
CA GLY A 219 18.02 7.68 22.07
C GLY A 219 18.42 6.20 22.13
N LYS A 220 17.94 5.36 21.22
CA LYS A 220 18.34 3.94 21.11
C LYS A 220 19.60 3.71 20.26
N ALA A 221 20.08 4.76 19.61
CA ALA A 221 21.29 4.74 18.80
C ALA A 221 22.11 6.02 18.96
N ARG A 222 23.41 5.95 18.66
CA ARG A 222 24.28 7.15 18.64
C ARG A 222 23.98 8.03 17.44
N GLU A 223 23.65 7.41 16.32
CA GLU A 223 23.29 8.08 15.08
C GLU A 223 21.97 7.48 14.56
N VAL A 224 21.00 8.35 14.27
CA VAL A 224 19.70 7.97 13.70
C VAL A 224 19.54 8.72 12.38
N ARG A 225 19.30 7.98 11.29
CA ARG A 225 18.95 8.54 9.98
C ARG A 225 17.56 8.07 9.59
N VAL A 226 16.66 9.03 9.37
CA VAL A 226 15.28 8.75 8.97
C VAL A 226 15.05 9.22 7.55
N PHE A 227 14.62 8.31 6.69
CA PHE A 227 13.98 8.66 5.43
C PHE A 227 12.46 8.50 5.62
N ASN A 228 11.73 9.62 5.66
CA ASN A 228 10.28 9.56 5.57
C ASN A 228 9.91 9.20 4.13
N THR A 229 9.47 7.97 3.92
CA THR A 229 9.18 7.40 2.60
C THR A 229 7.69 7.25 2.35
N ILE A 230 6.84 7.92 3.14
CA ILE A 230 5.42 8.09 2.85
C ILE A 230 5.29 8.82 1.50
N CYS A 231 4.43 8.31 0.61
CA CYS A 231 4.28 8.91 -0.72
C CYS A 231 3.33 10.12 -0.72
N ASN A 232 3.53 11.03 -1.68
CA ASN A 232 2.74 12.26 -1.81
C ASN A 232 1.23 12.02 -1.97
N ALA A 233 0.84 10.90 -2.59
CA ALA A 233 -0.58 10.55 -2.74
C ALA A 233 -1.28 10.45 -1.37
N MET A 234 -0.59 9.98 -0.33
CA MET A 234 -1.14 9.90 1.02
C MET A 234 -1.22 11.27 1.69
N HIS A 235 -0.25 12.15 1.41
CA HIS A 235 -0.23 13.53 1.93
C HIS A 235 -1.39 14.39 1.40
N GLU A 236 -1.95 14.08 0.23
CA GLU A 236 -3.10 14.81 -0.31
C GLU A 236 -4.44 14.16 0.03
N MET A 237 -4.53 12.84 -0.12
CA MET A 237 -5.79 12.08 -0.04
C MET A 237 -6.39 12.03 1.38
N GLN A 238 -5.56 11.87 2.41
CA GLN A 238 -6.08 11.82 3.79
C GLN A 238 -6.53 13.20 4.27
N PRO A 239 -5.73 14.28 4.16
CA PRO A 239 -6.18 15.62 4.56
C PRO A 239 -7.37 16.12 3.73
N GLY A 240 -7.42 15.79 2.43
CA GLY A 240 -8.57 16.13 1.57
C GLY A 240 -9.87 15.50 2.07
N ALA A 241 -9.85 14.20 2.39
CA ALA A 241 -11.02 13.50 2.92
C ALA A 241 -11.39 13.97 4.34
N VAL A 242 -10.40 14.18 5.22
CA VAL A 242 -10.62 14.66 6.58
C VAL A 242 -11.19 16.08 6.60
N GLY A 243 -10.64 16.97 5.77
CA GLY A 243 -11.13 18.35 5.66
C GLY A 243 -12.58 18.42 5.18
N LEU A 244 -12.98 17.51 4.29
CA LEU A 244 -14.37 17.37 3.86
C LEU A 244 -15.25 16.75 4.97
N ALA A 245 -14.76 15.73 5.67
CA ALA A 245 -15.47 15.07 6.77
C ALA A 245 -15.87 16.04 7.89
N MET A 246 -15.11 17.13 8.10
CA MET A 246 -15.45 18.19 9.06
C MET A 246 -16.65 19.06 8.66
N GLN A 247 -17.10 18.98 7.42
CA GLN A 247 -18.11 19.88 6.84
C GLN A 247 -19.41 19.17 6.45
N VAL A 248 -19.39 17.84 6.32
CA VAL A 248 -20.49 17.03 5.78
C VAL A 248 -21.26 16.30 6.89
N ASP A 249 -22.53 16.00 6.63
CA ASP A 249 -23.41 15.27 7.56
C ASP A 249 -23.10 13.76 7.57
N THR A 250 -22.71 13.23 6.41
CA THR A 250 -22.34 11.83 6.20
C THR A 250 -21.16 11.73 5.23
N MET A 251 -20.19 10.88 5.55
CA MET A 251 -19.04 10.57 4.69
C MET A 251 -19.13 9.13 4.16
N ILE A 252 -18.96 8.95 2.85
CA ILE A 252 -18.79 7.63 2.23
C ILE A 252 -17.33 7.49 1.82
N VAL A 253 -16.63 6.45 2.30
CA VAL A 253 -15.25 6.14 1.92
C VAL A 253 -15.24 4.87 1.08
N ILE A 254 -14.80 4.98 -0.17
CA ILE A 254 -14.88 3.91 -1.15
C ILE A 254 -13.51 3.24 -1.31
N GLY A 255 -13.47 1.92 -1.19
CA GLY A 255 -12.32 1.11 -1.59
C GLY A 255 -12.25 -0.24 -0.90
N GLY A 256 -11.36 -1.11 -1.38
CA GLY A 256 -11.33 -2.51 -0.96
C GLY A 256 -11.11 -2.72 0.54
N LYS A 257 -11.78 -3.69 1.16
CA LYS A 257 -11.67 -4.03 2.61
C LYS A 257 -10.27 -4.46 3.04
N ASN A 258 -9.44 -4.80 2.07
CA ASN A 258 -8.06 -5.22 2.26
C ASN A 258 -7.03 -4.08 2.12
N SER A 259 -7.48 -2.85 1.87
CA SER A 259 -6.62 -1.67 1.71
C SER A 259 -6.40 -0.98 3.06
N GLY A 260 -5.17 -1.09 3.61
CA GLY A 260 -4.77 -0.38 4.83
C GLY A 260 -4.96 1.14 4.72
N ASN A 261 -4.66 1.72 3.55
CA ASN A 261 -4.88 3.14 3.30
C ASN A 261 -6.36 3.53 3.35
N THR A 262 -7.24 2.75 2.72
CA THR A 262 -8.69 3.04 2.71
C THR A 262 -9.28 2.91 4.11
N LYS A 263 -8.90 1.85 4.83
CA LYS A 263 -9.27 1.65 6.24
C LYS A 263 -8.89 2.87 7.08
N ARG A 264 -7.64 3.32 6.96
CA ARG A 264 -7.14 4.47 7.71
C ARG A 264 -7.88 5.76 7.37
N GLN A 265 -8.15 6.02 6.10
CA GLN A 265 -8.93 7.18 5.67
C GLN A 265 -10.33 7.16 6.31
N ALA A 266 -11.03 6.01 6.31
CA ALA A 266 -12.33 5.87 6.95
C ALA A 266 -12.28 6.12 8.46
N GLU A 267 -11.30 5.56 9.17
CA GLU A 267 -11.10 5.79 10.60
C GLU A 267 -10.83 7.27 10.94
N LEU A 268 -10.10 7.98 10.08
CA LEU A 268 -9.81 9.40 10.28
C LEU A 268 -11.05 10.27 10.06
N CYS A 269 -11.84 10.00 9.00
CA CYS A 269 -13.10 10.71 8.75
C CYS A 269 -14.14 10.46 9.85
N ALA A 270 -14.21 9.23 10.38
CA ALA A 270 -15.15 8.83 11.42
C ALA A 270 -15.00 9.61 12.74
N LYS A 271 -13.88 10.31 12.95
CA LYS A 271 -13.69 11.20 14.10
C LYS A 271 -14.52 12.48 14.03
N TYR A 272 -14.99 12.86 12.84
CA TYR A 272 -15.64 14.15 12.60
C TYR A 272 -17.09 14.03 12.15
N THR A 273 -17.44 12.95 11.44
CA THR A 273 -18.80 12.73 10.93
C THR A 273 -19.13 11.25 10.78
N THR A 274 -20.42 10.93 10.65
CA THR A 274 -20.87 9.55 10.40
C THR A 274 -20.23 9.06 9.11
N THR A 275 -19.41 8.01 9.20
CA THR A 275 -18.60 7.55 8.08
C THR A 275 -18.90 6.09 7.75
N HIS A 276 -19.18 5.81 6.47
CA HIS A 276 -19.43 4.47 5.96
C HIS A 276 -18.33 4.06 4.97
N TRP A 277 -17.64 2.96 5.27
CA TRP A 277 -16.67 2.37 4.36
C TRP A 277 -17.35 1.32 3.49
N VAL A 278 -17.30 1.46 2.17
CA VAL A 278 -17.93 0.55 1.19
C VAL A 278 -16.95 0.16 0.08
N GLU A 279 -17.11 -1.03 -0.52
CA GLU A 279 -16.37 -1.41 -1.73
C GLU A 279 -17.13 -1.05 -3.02
N SER A 280 -18.46 -0.87 -2.95
CA SER A 280 -19.29 -0.50 -4.10
C SER A 280 -20.62 0.14 -3.70
N GLN A 281 -21.35 0.67 -4.70
CA GLN A 281 -22.72 1.17 -4.50
C GLN A 281 -23.70 0.13 -3.93
N ALA A 282 -23.42 -1.17 -4.06
CA ALA A 282 -24.29 -2.24 -3.57
C ALA A 282 -24.34 -2.32 -2.04
N GLU A 283 -23.36 -1.76 -1.34
CA GLU A 283 -23.34 -1.70 0.13
C GLU A 283 -24.06 -0.46 0.68
N LEU A 284 -24.43 0.49 -0.17
CA LEU A 284 -25.11 1.72 0.26
C LEU A 284 -26.52 1.41 0.77
N LYS A 285 -26.88 2.06 1.88
CA LYS A 285 -28.19 1.88 2.50
C LYS A 285 -28.99 3.20 2.52
N PRO A 286 -30.26 3.20 2.06
CA PRO A 286 -31.11 4.39 2.04
C PRO A 286 -31.17 5.16 3.36
N GLU A 287 -31.17 4.47 4.50
CA GLU A 287 -31.27 5.07 5.83
C GLU A 287 -30.08 5.97 6.20
N TRP A 288 -28.91 5.80 5.56
CA TRP A 288 -27.73 6.63 5.82
C TRP A 288 -27.89 8.07 5.34
N PHE A 289 -28.87 8.30 4.45
CA PHE A 289 -29.04 9.56 3.73
C PHE A 289 -30.32 10.30 4.14
N ALA A 290 -31.21 9.68 4.93
CA ALA A 290 -32.53 10.21 5.25
C ALA A 290 -32.53 11.62 5.85
N ASN A 291 -31.49 11.99 6.60
CA ASN A 291 -31.33 13.31 7.22
C ASN A 291 -30.09 14.07 6.73
N SER A 292 -29.40 13.55 5.72
CA SER A 292 -28.18 14.15 5.20
C SER A 292 -28.50 15.20 4.16
N LYS A 293 -28.05 16.45 4.35
CA LYS A 293 -28.15 17.51 3.33
C LYS A 293 -26.86 17.63 2.54
N TYR A 294 -25.74 17.29 3.17
CA TYR A 294 -24.42 17.38 2.60
C TYR A 294 -23.65 16.06 2.80
N VAL A 295 -23.37 15.38 1.69
CA VAL A 295 -22.67 14.09 1.67
C VAL A 295 -21.26 14.28 1.11
N GLY A 296 -20.26 13.77 1.81
CA GLY A 296 -18.87 13.72 1.34
C GLY A 296 -18.51 12.35 0.79
N ILE A 297 -17.72 12.32 -0.29
CA ILE A 297 -17.20 11.10 -0.91
C ILE A 297 -15.67 11.10 -0.85
N GLY A 298 -15.11 10.17 -0.10
CA GLY A 298 -13.68 9.83 -0.12
C GLY A 298 -13.45 8.52 -0.87
N ALA A 299 -12.25 8.34 -1.40
CA ALA A 299 -11.88 7.06 -2.01
C ALA A 299 -10.39 6.78 -1.85
N GLY A 300 -10.06 5.51 -1.63
CA GLY A 300 -8.68 5.05 -1.51
C GLY A 300 -7.90 5.07 -2.82
N ALA A 301 -6.57 5.02 -2.71
CA ALA A 301 -5.63 5.08 -3.84
C ALA A 301 -5.75 3.96 -4.88
N SER A 302 -6.44 2.88 -4.56
CA SER A 302 -6.72 1.76 -5.46
C SER A 302 -8.19 1.70 -5.90
N THR A 303 -8.98 2.76 -5.69
CA THR A 303 -10.39 2.83 -6.08
C THR A 303 -10.53 3.48 -7.46
N PRO A 304 -11.11 2.79 -8.46
CA PRO A 304 -11.38 3.35 -9.79
C PRO A 304 -12.35 4.53 -9.77
N ASP A 305 -12.21 5.45 -10.71
CA ASP A 305 -13.12 6.59 -10.87
C ASP A 305 -14.56 6.14 -11.17
N GLU A 306 -14.73 5.01 -11.88
CA GLU A 306 -16.03 4.40 -12.15
C GLU A 306 -16.77 4.01 -10.86
N ASP A 307 -16.06 3.47 -9.86
CA ASP A 307 -16.67 3.08 -8.59
C ASP A 307 -17.11 4.28 -7.76
N ILE A 308 -16.38 5.40 -7.88
CA ILE A 308 -16.75 6.68 -7.28
C ILE A 308 -18.01 7.21 -7.97
N GLU A 309 -18.05 7.16 -9.30
CA GLU A 309 -19.19 7.64 -10.06
C GLU A 309 -20.45 6.81 -9.79
N ASP A 310 -20.35 5.49 -9.71
CA ASP A 310 -21.45 4.60 -9.36
C ASP A 310 -22.10 5.00 -8.02
N VAL A 311 -21.28 5.28 -7.01
CA VAL A 311 -21.74 5.74 -5.69
C VAL A 311 -22.39 7.12 -5.77
N VAL A 312 -21.77 8.08 -6.45
CA VAL A 312 -22.33 9.43 -6.63
C VAL A 312 -23.69 9.37 -7.32
N GLN A 313 -23.80 8.60 -8.39
CA GLN A 313 -25.04 8.43 -9.14
C GLN A 313 -26.10 7.70 -8.33
N TRP A 314 -25.72 6.71 -7.52
CA TRP A 314 -26.64 6.05 -6.61
C TRP A 314 -27.27 7.05 -5.61
N ILE A 315 -26.44 7.90 -4.99
CA ILE A 315 -26.90 8.90 -4.00
C ILE A 315 -27.77 9.96 -4.68
N ALA A 316 -27.39 10.42 -5.87
CA ALA A 316 -28.19 11.38 -6.64
C ALA A 316 -29.57 10.79 -7.04
N ARG A 317 -29.63 9.51 -7.40
CA ARG A 317 -30.90 8.81 -7.64
C ARG A 317 -31.74 8.72 -6.36
N TYR A 318 -31.12 8.37 -5.23
CA TYR A 318 -31.81 8.32 -3.94
C TYR A 318 -32.46 9.67 -3.59
N ASP A 319 -31.70 10.77 -3.71
CA ASP A 319 -32.17 12.13 -3.40
C ASP A 319 -33.33 12.57 -4.31
N ARG A 320 -33.24 12.27 -5.61
CA ARG A 320 -34.33 12.53 -6.55
C ARG A 320 -35.58 11.74 -6.18
N ASP A 321 -35.44 10.46 -5.88
CA ASP A 321 -36.59 9.57 -5.69
C ASP A 321 -37.26 9.78 -4.31
N HIS A 322 -36.51 10.18 -3.28
CA HIS A 322 -37.03 10.32 -1.90
C HIS A 322 -37.29 11.78 -1.50
N ASN A 323 -36.41 12.72 -1.88
CA ASN A 323 -36.55 14.14 -1.53
C ASN A 323 -37.13 14.98 -2.67
N LYS A 324 -37.33 14.40 -3.86
CA LYS A 324 -37.82 15.11 -5.06
C LYS A 324 -36.94 16.33 -5.42
N ALA A 325 -35.65 16.22 -5.16
CA ALA A 325 -34.66 17.27 -5.41
C ALA A 325 -33.57 16.79 -6.38
N GLU A 326 -33.03 17.71 -7.18
CA GLU A 326 -31.79 17.45 -7.91
C GLU A 326 -30.59 17.69 -6.99
N SER A 327 -29.64 16.75 -7.00
CA SER A 327 -28.42 16.90 -6.21
C SER A 327 -27.41 17.83 -6.89
N GLU A 328 -26.79 18.69 -6.10
CA GLU A 328 -25.61 19.46 -6.52
C GLU A 328 -24.38 18.56 -6.37
N ILE A 329 -23.66 18.28 -7.47
CA ILE A 329 -22.45 17.46 -7.45
C ILE A 329 -21.21 18.35 -7.59
N VAL A 330 -20.41 18.42 -6.52
CA VAL A 330 -19.16 19.16 -6.49
C VAL A 330 -17.99 18.19 -6.67
N ARG A 331 -17.19 18.44 -7.70
CA ARG A 331 -16.00 17.65 -8.03
C ARG A 331 -14.76 18.48 -7.75
N PRO A 332 -13.67 17.87 -7.26
CA PRO A 332 -12.41 18.58 -7.15
C PRO A 332 -11.96 19.00 -8.54
N ALA A 333 -11.43 20.22 -8.67
CA ALA A 333 -10.72 20.61 -9.88
C ALA A 333 -9.63 19.56 -10.12
N TYR A 334 -9.70 18.85 -11.25
CA TYR A 334 -8.73 17.81 -11.60
C TYR A 334 -7.32 18.39 -11.44
N VAL A 335 -6.59 17.91 -10.44
CA VAL A 335 -5.14 18.10 -10.40
C VAL A 335 -4.63 17.16 -11.49
N VAL A 336 -4.35 17.74 -12.66
CA VAL A 336 -3.62 17.04 -13.71
C VAL A 336 -2.26 16.69 -13.10
N HIS A 337 -2.06 15.42 -12.76
CA HIS A 337 -0.79 14.89 -12.28
C HIS A 337 0.09 14.49 -13.46
#